data_AF-A3UGX8-F1
#
_entry.id   AF-A3UGX8-F1
#
_cell.length_a   1.000
_cell.length_b   1.000
_cell.length_c   1.000
_cell.angle_alpha   90.00
_cell.angle_beta   90.00
_cell.angle_gamma   90.00
#
_symmetry.space_group_name_H-M   'P 1'
#
loop_
_entity.id
_entity.type
_entity.pdbx_description
1 polymer ?
#
loop_
_entity_poly.entity_id
_entity_poly.type
_entity_poly.pdbx_seq_one_letter_code
_entity_poly.pdbx_strand_id
1 'polypeptide(L)'
;MSKVTISLNGRAFTIGCEEGQQAYLRELAGHLDTHVRDLAEKVGQIGDVRLLLMAALIVTDEMREARGKVDELEDTVLDLKGKVSQADARRRSDRARAAEALIGAAEKLETMIGIEAATSAMTASADPSDGESA
;
A
#
# COMPACT_ATOMS: atom_id res chain seq x y z
N MET A 1 37.60 -8.41 -22.91
CA MET A 1 36.37 -9.22 -22.89
C MET A 1 36.54 -10.34 -21.90
N SER A 2 35.71 -10.37 -20.84
CA SER A 2 35.76 -11.45 -19.86
C SER A 2 34.97 -12.66 -20.34
N LYS A 3 35.23 -13.81 -19.74
CA LYS A 3 34.51 -15.06 -20.00
C LYS A 3 34.17 -15.71 -18.67
N VAL A 4 33.05 -16.40 -18.64
CA VAL A 4 32.66 -17.24 -17.52
C VAL A 4 32.33 -18.64 -18.05
N THR A 5 32.82 -19.66 -17.33
CA THR A 5 32.42 -21.05 -17.57
C THR A 5 31.37 -21.43 -16.55
N ILE A 6 30.24 -21.94 -17.04
CA ILE A 6 29.13 -22.49 -16.26
C ILE A 6 28.96 -23.97 -16.59
N SER A 7 28.25 -24.72 -15.73
CA SER A 7 27.92 -26.12 -15.97
C SER A 7 26.40 -26.30 -15.95
N LEU A 8 25.85 -26.99 -16.95
CA LEU A 8 24.44 -27.38 -17.02
C LEU A 8 24.37 -28.88 -17.33
N ASN A 9 23.66 -29.66 -16.51
CA ASN A 9 23.56 -31.12 -16.61
C ASN A 9 24.92 -31.81 -16.73
N GLY A 10 25.94 -31.31 -16.01
CA GLY A 10 27.32 -31.82 -16.06
C GLY A 10 28.12 -31.41 -17.30
N ARG A 11 27.57 -30.56 -18.19
CA ARG A 11 28.24 -30.06 -19.39
C ARG A 11 28.69 -28.62 -19.22
N ALA A 12 29.95 -28.34 -19.54
CA ALA A 12 30.53 -27.01 -19.46
C ALA A 12 30.15 -26.13 -20.66
N PHE A 13 29.74 -24.88 -20.39
CA PHE A 13 29.46 -23.85 -21.38
C PHE A 13 30.25 -22.58 -21.05
N THR A 14 30.89 -21.99 -22.06
CA THR A 14 31.67 -20.76 -21.90
C THR A 14 30.92 -19.60 -22.54
N ILE A 15 30.59 -18.59 -21.73
CA ILE A 15 29.82 -17.41 -22.13
C ILE A 15 30.72 -16.18 -22.03
N GLY A 16 30.65 -15.30 -23.04
CA GLY A 16 31.29 -13.99 -22.99
C GLY A 16 30.48 -13.04 -22.10
N CYS A 17 31.15 -12.32 -21.21
CA CYS A 17 30.48 -11.40 -20.29
C CYS A 17 31.32 -10.15 -20.03
N GLU A 18 30.67 -9.16 -19.43
CA GLU A 18 31.35 -7.98 -18.90
C GLU A 18 32.11 -8.33 -17.61
N GLU A 19 33.06 -7.48 -17.24
CA GLU A 19 33.79 -7.62 -15.99
C GLU A 19 32.86 -7.35 -14.80
N GLY A 20 32.86 -8.24 -13.80
CA GLY A 20 31.97 -8.17 -12.64
C GLY A 20 30.67 -8.98 -12.77
N GLN A 21 30.25 -9.39 -13.97
CA GLN A 21 29.00 -10.15 -14.16
C GLN A 21 29.13 -11.67 -13.93
N GLN A 22 30.35 -12.18 -13.70
CA GLN A 22 30.59 -13.64 -13.66
C GLN A 22 29.84 -14.33 -12.53
N ALA A 23 29.71 -13.69 -11.36
CA ALA A 23 28.99 -14.24 -10.23
C ALA A 23 27.49 -14.39 -10.53
N TYR A 24 26.88 -13.33 -11.06
CA TYR A 24 25.47 -13.32 -11.45
C TYR A 24 25.16 -14.37 -12.53
N LEU A 25 26.01 -14.51 -13.54
CA LEU A 25 25.83 -15.55 -14.57
C LEU A 25 25.95 -16.97 -14.03
N ARG A 26 26.80 -17.21 -13.02
CA ARG A 26 26.86 -18.52 -12.35
C ARG A 26 25.61 -18.81 -11.53
N GLU A 27 25.05 -17.80 -10.89
CA GLU A 27 23.78 -17.91 -10.15
C GLU A 27 22.62 -18.26 -11.09
N LEU A 28 22.47 -17.50 -12.18
CA LEU A 28 21.45 -17.79 -13.21
C LEU A 28 21.61 -19.18 -13.81
N ALA A 29 22.86 -19.60 -14.07
CA ALA A 29 23.13 -20.94 -14.56
C ALA A 29 22.77 -22.03 -13.53
N GLY A 30 23.03 -21.80 -12.24
CA GLY A 30 22.63 -22.73 -11.18
C GLY A 30 21.11 -22.89 -11.06
N HIS A 31 20.38 -21.78 -11.21
CA HIS A 31 18.91 -21.82 -11.26
C HIS A 31 18.42 -22.65 -12.45
N LEU A 32 18.96 -22.39 -13.66
CA LEU A 32 18.60 -23.17 -14.84
C LEU A 32 19.01 -24.64 -14.72
N ASP A 33 20.18 -24.94 -14.15
CA ASP A 33 20.67 -26.31 -13.94
C ASP A 33 19.73 -27.13 -13.05
N THR A 34 19.15 -26.50 -12.03
CA THR A 34 18.16 -27.14 -11.14
C THR A 34 16.96 -27.64 -11.96
N HIS A 35 16.38 -26.79 -12.80
CA HIS A 35 15.28 -27.16 -13.68
C HIS A 35 15.65 -28.25 -14.69
N VAL A 36 16.86 -28.17 -15.26
CA VAL A 36 17.36 -29.16 -16.22
C VAL A 36 17.53 -30.52 -15.55
N ARG A 37 18.08 -30.57 -14.34
CA ARG A 37 18.29 -31.81 -13.57
C ARG A 37 16.97 -32.42 -13.11
N ASP A 38 16.05 -31.60 -12.61
CA ASP A 38 14.70 -32.05 -12.25
C ASP A 38 13.96 -32.67 -13.44
N LEU A 39 14.09 -32.07 -14.63
CA LEU A 39 13.54 -32.64 -15.86
C LEU A 39 14.25 -33.94 -16.23
N ALA A 40 15.58 -33.99 -16.17
CA ALA A 40 16.33 -35.21 -16.46
C ALA A 40 15.93 -36.38 -15.53
N GLU A 41 15.60 -36.10 -14.27
CA GLU A 41 15.10 -37.09 -13.31
C GLU A 41 13.66 -37.54 -13.63
N LYS A 42 12.79 -36.61 -14.06
CA LYS A 42 11.35 -36.89 -14.30
C LYS A 42 11.05 -37.53 -15.65
N VAL A 43 11.65 -37.02 -16.73
CA VAL A 43 11.39 -37.47 -18.12
C VAL A 43 12.55 -38.27 -18.71
N GLY A 44 13.66 -38.39 -17.99
CA GLY A 44 14.85 -39.11 -18.44
C GLY A 44 15.79 -38.25 -19.30
N GLN A 45 16.93 -38.84 -19.65
CA GLN A 45 17.96 -38.20 -20.48
C GLN A 45 17.58 -38.27 -21.97
N ILE A 46 16.57 -37.50 -22.37
CA ILE A 46 16.09 -37.40 -23.75
C ILE A 46 16.97 -36.50 -24.66
N GLY A 47 18.06 -35.96 -24.10
CA GLY A 47 19.06 -35.13 -24.77
C GLY A 47 19.09 -33.68 -24.28
N ASP A 48 20.31 -33.12 -24.17
CA ASP A 48 20.58 -31.80 -23.61
C ASP A 48 19.72 -30.69 -24.22
N VAL A 49 19.59 -30.66 -25.55
CA VAL A 49 18.85 -29.59 -26.25
C VAL A 49 17.37 -29.61 -25.87
N ARG A 50 16.77 -30.79 -25.73
CA ARG A 50 15.35 -30.93 -25.35
C ARG A 50 15.14 -30.57 -23.88
N LEU A 51 16.04 -31.01 -23.01
CA LEU A 51 15.98 -30.67 -21.58
C LEU A 51 16.14 -29.16 -21.36
N LEU A 52 17.10 -28.52 -22.03
CA LEU A 52 17.31 -27.06 -21.97
C LEU A 52 16.11 -26.29 -22.51
N LEU A 53 15.49 -26.75 -23.62
CA LEU A 53 14.28 -26.13 -24.16
C LEU A 53 13.13 -26.16 -23.14
N MET A 54 12.88 -27.31 -22.54
CA MET A 54 11.81 -27.45 -21.54
C MET A 54 12.10 -26.63 -20.28
N ALA A 55 13.34 -26.66 -19.79
CA ALA A 55 13.75 -25.84 -18.64
C ALA A 55 13.60 -24.34 -18.92
N ALA A 56 13.97 -23.88 -20.12
CA ALA A 56 13.80 -22.49 -20.53
C ALA A 56 12.32 -22.08 -20.58
N LEU A 57 11.42 -22.97 -21.04
CA LEU A 57 9.98 -22.70 -21.05
C LEU A 57 9.42 -22.60 -19.63
N ILE A 58 9.86 -23.47 -18.70
CA ILE A 58 9.45 -23.41 -17.29
C ILE A 58 9.88 -22.08 -16.66
N VAL A 59 11.15 -21.72 -16.78
CA VAL A 59 11.67 -20.45 -16.21
C VAL A 59 10.95 -19.23 -16.81
N THR A 60 10.58 -19.31 -18.09
CA THR A 60 9.82 -18.25 -18.76
C THR A 60 8.40 -18.13 -18.20
N ASP A 61 7.75 -19.26 -17.93
CA ASP A 61 6.42 -19.31 -17.33
C ASP A 61 6.44 -18.77 -15.88
N GLU A 62 7.41 -19.17 -15.07
CA GLU A 62 7.63 -18.65 -13.71
C GLU A 62 7.82 -17.12 -13.71
N MET A 63 8.63 -16.60 -14.65
CA MET A 63 8.84 -15.17 -14.79
C MET A 63 7.55 -14.44 -15.20
N ARG A 64 6.73 -15.04 -16.06
CA ARG A 64 5.43 -14.48 -16.46
C ARG A 64 4.46 -14.46 -15.27
N GLU A 65 4.39 -15.54 -14.50
CA GLU A 65 3.55 -15.61 -13.30
C GLU A 65 4.00 -14.58 -12.24
N ALA A 66 5.31 -14.47 -11.99
CA ALA A 66 5.86 -13.49 -11.06
C ALA A 66 5.54 -12.05 -11.46
N ARG A 67 5.61 -11.72 -12.76
CA ARG A 67 5.21 -10.40 -13.27
C ARG A 67 3.72 -10.13 -13.05
N GLY A 68 2.86 -11.11 -13.32
CA GLY A 68 1.42 -10.97 -13.04
C GLY A 68 1.12 -10.69 -11.56
N LYS A 69 1.83 -11.37 -10.64
CA LYS A 69 1.71 -11.10 -9.19
C LYS A 69 2.17 -9.70 -8.81
N VAL A 70 3.21 -9.18 -9.46
CA VAL A 70 3.66 -7.79 -9.25
C VAL A 70 2.58 -6.82 -9.69
N ASP A 71 1.99 -7.02 -10.88
CA ASP A 71 0.92 -6.16 -11.39
C ASP A 71 -0.31 -6.16 -10.44
N GLU A 72 -0.73 -7.34 -9.95
CA GLU A 72 -1.83 -7.46 -8.97
C GLU A 72 -1.53 -6.75 -7.63
N LEU A 73 -0.29 -6.85 -7.15
CA LEU A 73 0.15 -6.17 -5.94
C LEU A 73 0.19 -4.66 -6.13
N GLU A 74 0.62 -4.17 -7.29
CA GLU A 74 0.63 -2.75 -7.63
C GLU A 74 -0.80 -2.17 -7.65
N ASP A 75 -1.75 -2.88 -8.27
CA ASP A 75 -3.17 -2.51 -8.27
C ASP A 75 -3.74 -2.46 -6.85
N THR A 76 -3.41 -3.45 -6.02
CA THR A 76 -3.84 -3.50 -4.62
C THR A 76 -3.28 -2.32 -3.83
N VAL A 77 -2.01 -1.97 -4.03
CA VAL A 77 -1.39 -0.80 -3.39
C VAL A 77 -2.09 0.49 -3.83
N LEU A 78 -2.46 0.61 -5.10
CA LEU A 78 -3.18 1.78 -5.62
C LEU A 78 -4.57 1.91 -5.00
N ASP A 79 -5.33 0.82 -4.93
CA ASP A 79 -6.65 0.79 -4.27
C ASP A 79 -6.56 1.14 -2.77
N LEU A 80 -5.60 0.55 -2.06
CA LEU A 80 -5.38 0.84 -0.63
C LEU A 80 -5.01 2.31 -0.41
N LYS A 81 -4.14 2.89 -1.24
CA LYS A 81 -3.83 4.33 -1.20
C LYS A 81 -5.07 5.18 -1.44
N GLY A 82 -5.93 4.78 -2.39
CA GLY A 82 -7.21 5.42 -2.64
C GLY A 82 -8.13 5.39 -1.41
N LYS A 83 -8.25 4.23 -0.76
CA LYS A 83 -9.06 4.04 0.47
C LYS A 83 -8.54 4.87 1.64
N VAL A 84 -7.23 4.93 1.83
CA VAL A 84 -6.59 5.76 2.88
C VAL A 84 -6.89 7.23 2.64
N SER A 85 -6.67 7.72 1.41
CA SER A 85 -6.97 9.12 1.05
C SER A 85 -8.44 9.49 1.30
N GLN A 86 -9.37 8.60 0.91
CA GLN A 86 -10.79 8.80 1.18
C GLN A 86 -11.12 8.80 2.67
N ALA A 87 -10.53 7.88 3.45
CA ALA A 87 -10.71 7.84 4.90
C ALA A 87 -10.18 9.11 5.57
N ASP A 88 -9.03 9.63 5.13
CA ASP A 88 -8.46 10.88 5.64
C ASP A 88 -9.29 12.10 5.26
N ALA A 89 -9.87 12.13 4.06
CA ALA A 89 -10.81 13.17 3.65
C ALA A 89 -12.08 13.15 4.53
N ARG A 90 -12.65 11.96 4.78
CA ARG A 90 -13.81 11.78 5.68
C ARG A 90 -13.48 12.26 7.10
N ARG A 91 -12.37 11.80 7.68
CA ARG A 91 -11.90 12.21 9.01
C ARG A 91 -11.71 13.73 9.12
N ARG A 92 -11.18 14.38 8.08
CA ARG A 92 -11.05 15.85 8.04
C ARG A 92 -12.42 16.54 8.02
N SER A 93 -13.36 16.05 7.20
CA SER A 93 -14.72 16.60 7.15
C SER A 93 -15.46 16.43 8.48
N ASP A 94 -15.38 15.25 9.10
CA ASP A 94 -16.03 14.96 10.38
C ASP A 94 -15.47 15.84 11.50
N ARG A 95 -14.14 16.04 11.53
CA ARG A 95 -13.49 16.96 12.48
C ARG A 95 -13.93 18.41 12.29
N ALA A 96 -14.05 18.88 11.04
CA ALA A 96 -14.51 20.22 10.74
C ALA A 96 -15.96 20.44 11.22
N ARG A 97 -16.86 19.48 10.93
CA ARG A 97 -18.26 19.52 11.39
C ARG A 97 -18.37 19.50 12.91
N ALA A 98 -17.54 18.68 13.58
CA ALA A 98 -17.52 18.65 15.05
C ALA A 98 -17.06 19.99 15.63
N ALA A 99 -16.02 20.61 15.04
CA ALA A 99 -15.56 21.93 15.46
C ALA A 99 -16.65 23.00 15.27
N GLU A 100 -17.34 23.01 14.12
CA GLU A 100 -18.44 23.93 13.83
C GLU A 100 -19.61 23.75 14.80
N ALA A 101 -20.00 22.50 15.10
CA ALA A 101 -21.04 22.20 16.07
C ALA A 101 -20.67 22.66 17.49
N LEU A 102 -19.41 22.52 17.90
CA LEU A 102 -18.91 23.01 19.18
C LEU A 102 -18.97 24.55 19.25
N ILE A 103 -18.57 25.24 18.18
CA ILE A 103 -18.66 26.70 18.10
C ILE A 103 -20.12 27.15 18.19
N GLY A 104 -21.01 26.58 17.39
CA GLY A 104 -22.43 26.95 17.42
C GLY A 104 -23.13 26.60 18.74
N ALA A 105 -22.68 25.57 19.45
CA ALA A 105 -23.16 25.27 20.81
C ALA A 105 -22.71 26.33 21.83
N ALA A 106 -21.46 26.78 21.73
CA ALA A 106 -20.93 27.85 22.57
C ALA A 106 -21.69 29.17 22.34
N GLU A 107 -21.91 29.56 21.08
CA GLU A 107 -22.70 30.76 20.73
C GLU A 107 -24.12 30.70 21.33
N LYS A 108 -24.79 29.53 21.25
CA LYS A 108 -26.11 29.36 21.88
C LYS A 108 -26.07 29.50 23.40
N LEU A 109 -25.04 28.96 24.06
CA LEU A 109 -24.85 29.14 25.50
C LEU A 109 -24.67 30.62 25.85
N GLU A 110 -23.86 31.35 25.07
CA GLU A 110 -23.68 32.80 25.23
C GLU A 110 -25.01 33.55 25.07
N THR A 111 -25.84 33.20 24.08
CA THR A 111 -27.16 33.83 23.92
C THR A 111 -28.11 33.54 25.08
N MET A 112 -28.13 32.31 25.62
CA MET A 112 -28.97 31.96 26.77
C MET A 112 -28.57 32.75 28.02
N ILE A 113 -27.26 32.83 28.30
CA ILE A 113 -26.72 33.64 29.41
C ILE A 113 -27.06 35.14 29.20
N GLY A 114 -26.93 35.65 27.98
CA GLY A 114 -27.26 37.03 27.64
C GLY A 114 -28.75 37.37 27.79
N ILE A 115 -29.64 36.43 27.46
CA ILE A 115 -31.09 36.59 27.66
C ILE A 115 -31.44 36.62 29.14
N GLU A 116 -30.82 35.78 29.99
CA GLU A 116 -31.03 35.84 31.44
C GLU A 116 -30.58 37.20 32.03
N ALA A 117 -29.45 37.74 31.57
CA ALA A 117 -28.99 39.08 31.98
C ALA A 117 -29.96 40.20 31.55
N ALA A 118 -30.50 40.13 30.33
CA ALA A 118 -31.50 41.08 29.84
C ALA A 118 -32.85 40.96 30.58
N THR A 119 -33.25 39.74 30.95
CA THR A 119 -34.49 39.45 31.68
C THR A 119 -34.39 39.94 33.13
N SER A 120 -33.24 39.73 33.79
CA SER A 120 -32.98 40.23 35.15
C SER A 120 -32.89 41.76 35.23
N ALA A 121 -32.44 42.43 34.16
CA ALA A 121 -32.43 43.89 34.08
C ALA A 121 -33.85 44.48 33.92
N MET A 122 -34.75 43.77 33.23
CA MET A 122 -36.15 44.20 33.03
C MET A 122 -37.02 43.98 34.27
N THR A 123 -36.76 42.93 35.08
CA THR A 123 -37.44 42.71 36.36
C THR A 123 -37.03 43.68 37.45
N ALA A 124 -35.81 44.24 37.38
CA ALA A 124 -35.33 45.26 38.32
C ALA A 124 -35.97 46.65 38.09
N SER A 125 -36.54 46.91 36.91
CA SER A 125 -37.26 48.16 36.61
C SER A 125 -38.77 48.10 36.84
N ALA A 126 -39.30 46.98 37.36
CA ALA A 126 -40.72 46.75 37.60
C ALA A 126 -41.02 46.54 39.10
N ASP A 127 -40.47 47.39 39.96
CA ASP A 127 -40.87 47.50 41.37
C ASP A 127 -41.85 48.69 41.53
N PRO A 128 -43.17 48.47 41.59
CA PRO A 128 -44.14 49.51 41.88
C PRO A 128 -44.27 49.62 43.41
N SER A 129 -43.44 50.46 44.03
CA SER A 129 -43.68 50.90 45.40
C SER A 129 -44.51 52.19 45.41
N ASP A 130 -45.80 52.07 45.12
CA ASP A 130 -46.80 53.04 45.54
C ASP A 130 -47.75 52.40 46.56
N GLY A 131 -47.57 52.81 47.82
CA GLY A 131 -48.64 53.08 48.78
C GLY A 131 -49.08 51.96 49.73
N GLU A 132 -48.88 52.14 51.05
CA GLU A 132 -50.00 52.33 51.97
C GLU A 132 -49.58 52.94 53.33
N SER A 133 -50.16 54.11 53.63
CA SER A 133 -50.68 54.63 54.92
C SER A 133 -49.81 54.77 56.18
N ALA A 134 -49.58 56.03 56.59
CA ALA A 134 -50.16 56.65 57.81
C ALA A 134 -49.95 58.17 57.81
#